data_AF-A0A5Q0BJD0-F1
#
_entry.id   AF-A0A5Q0BJD0-F1
#
_cell.length_a   1.000
_cell.length_b   1.000
_cell.length_c   1.000
_cell.angle_alpha   90.00
_cell.angle_beta   90.00
_cell.angle_gamma   90.00
#
_symmetry.space_group_name_H-M   'P 1'
#
loop_
_entity.id
_entity.type
_entity.pdbx_description
1 polymer ?
#
loop_
_entity_poly.entity_id
_entity_poly.type
_entity_poly.pdbx_seq_one_letter_code
_entity_poly.pdbx_strand_id
1 'polypeptide(L)'
;MKTIIKYKRTVKNPWQRLPFVSSNPRAKAPNWNVPAKGGYFGGFKTGQFMAVALLKYQRQDDDAGFLEKVVESFMRRYEMEGGSAMLDKPPSEWSEGFKALRGQYYGFFSYLGKWLHYASTDGDNLDNTSEKDIETGANAGLAYNEKAVMAAICSGKFQEEDE
;
A
#
# COMPACT_ATOMS: atom_id res chain seq x y z
N MET A 1 4.59 -0.17 28.45
CA MET A 1 4.14 1.15 27.92
C MET A 1 3.13 0.91 26.79
N LYS A 2 1.93 1.49 26.87
CA LYS A 2 0.87 1.36 25.85
C LYS A 2 1.24 2.25 24.66
N THR A 3 1.53 1.68 23.50
CA THR A 3 1.77 2.47 22.29
C THR A 3 0.42 2.96 21.75
N ILE A 4 0.24 4.28 21.65
CA ILE A 4 -1.01 4.91 21.20
C ILE A 4 -0.72 5.68 19.92
N ILE A 5 -1.47 5.35 18.86
CA ILE A 5 -1.43 6.08 17.59
C ILE A 5 -2.42 7.25 17.67
N LYS A 6 -2.01 8.42 17.18
CA LYS A 6 -2.84 9.64 17.21
C LYS A 6 -2.75 10.39 15.89
N TYR A 7 -3.84 11.06 15.52
CA TYR A 7 -3.82 12.06 14.46
C TYR A 7 -2.95 13.25 14.87
N LYS A 8 -2.21 13.82 13.92
CA LYS A 8 -1.33 14.97 14.14
C LYS A 8 -2.00 16.23 13.60
N ARG A 9 -3.00 16.74 14.32
CA ARG A 9 -3.90 17.82 13.86
C ARG A 9 -3.20 19.12 13.46
N THR A 10 -2.01 19.39 14.01
CA THR A 10 -1.26 20.64 13.80
C THR A 10 -0.32 20.62 12.59
N VAL A 11 -0.13 19.48 11.92
CA VAL A 11 0.79 19.39 10.77
C VAL A 11 0.17 20.09 9.55
N LYS A 12 0.97 20.85 8.78
CA LYS A 12 0.47 21.61 7.62
C LYS A 12 -0.05 20.67 6.52
N ASN A 13 0.72 19.66 6.14
CA ASN A 13 0.34 18.68 5.12
C ASN A 13 -0.74 17.72 5.65
N PRO A 14 -1.95 17.68 5.06
CA PRO A 14 -3.03 16.78 5.44
C PRO A 14 -2.64 15.29 5.50
N TRP A 15 -1.87 14.80 4.53
CA TRP A 15 -1.37 13.42 4.49
C TRP A 15 -0.60 13.05 5.78
N GLN A 16 0.28 13.94 6.22
CA GLN A 16 1.12 13.72 7.40
C GLN A 16 0.34 13.75 8.73
N ARG A 17 -0.93 14.23 8.70
CA ARG A 17 -1.84 14.19 9.85
C ARG A 17 -2.36 12.79 10.13
N LEU A 18 -2.31 11.89 9.14
CA LEU A 18 -2.80 10.54 9.26
C LEU A 18 -2.04 9.77 10.35
N PRO A 19 -2.75 8.90 11.10
CA PRO A 19 -2.20 8.21 12.26
C PRO A 19 -1.06 7.23 11.89
N PHE A 20 -1.08 6.69 10.67
CA PHE A 20 -0.08 5.73 10.18
C PHE A 20 1.08 6.37 9.42
N VAL A 21 1.08 7.69 9.22
CA VAL A 21 2.20 8.39 8.58
C VAL A 21 3.19 8.81 9.68
N SER A 22 4.49 8.79 9.40
CA SER A 22 5.55 9.23 10.30
C SER A 22 5.61 10.76 10.35
N SER A 23 6.01 11.33 11.49
CA SER A 23 6.42 12.75 11.53
C SER A 23 7.85 12.95 11.01
N ASN A 24 8.66 11.90 11.03
CA ASN A 24 9.99 11.88 10.43
C ASN A 24 9.90 11.32 9.00
N PRO A 25 10.07 12.14 7.95
CA PRO A 25 10.01 11.68 6.56
C PRO A 25 11.17 10.73 6.20
N ARG A 26 12.26 10.74 6.97
CA ARG A 26 13.41 9.83 6.81
C ARG A 26 13.24 8.50 7.55
N ALA A 27 12.08 8.25 8.15
CA ALA A 27 11.79 6.95 8.74
C ALA A 27 11.88 5.85 7.68
N LYS A 28 12.24 4.62 8.08
CA LYS A 28 12.37 3.49 7.13
C LYS A 28 11.06 3.22 6.38
N ALA A 29 9.92 3.29 7.06
CA ALA A 29 8.58 3.11 6.49
C ALA A 29 7.70 4.33 6.82
N PRO A 30 7.91 5.48 6.16
CA PRO A 30 7.32 6.76 6.60
C PRO A 30 5.82 6.83 6.37
N ASN A 31 5.25 6.06 5.44
CA ASN A 31 3.82 6.04 5.15
C ASN A 31 3.12 4.79 5.73
N TRP A 32 3.83 3.97 6.51
CA TRP A 32 3.27 2.86 7.30
C TRP A 32 3.99 2.75 8.65
N ASN A 33 3.99 3.85 9.39
CA ASN A 33 4.61 3.97 10.69
C ASN A 33 3.68 3.51 11.83
N VAL A 34 3.10 2.32 11.66
CA VAL A 34 2.24 1.69 12.65
C VAL A 34 3.06 0.68 13.46
N PRO A 35 2.99 0.67 14.81
CA PRO A 35 3.64 -0.36 15.60
C PRO A 35 3.07 -1.75 15.26
N ALA A 36 3.94 -2.71 14.93
CA ALA A 36 3.55 -4.10 14.70
C ALA A 36 3.40 -4.84 16.05
N LYS A 37 2.28 -4.63 16.74
CA LYS A 37 1.98 -5.21 18.05
C LYS A 37 0.52 -5.67 18.15
N GLY A 38 0.23 -6.52 19.13
CA GLY A 38 -1.14 -6.98 19.41
C GLY A 38 -1.54 -8.21 18.60
N GLY A 39 -0.56 -8.91 18.03
CA GLY A 39 -0.75 -10.11 17.22
C GLY A 39 -1.62 -9.87 15.98
N TYR A 40 -1.99 -10.97 15.31
CA TYR A 40 -2.72 -10.91 14.04
C TYR A 40 -4.07 -10.20 14.16
N PHE A 41 -4.91 -10.55 15.14
CA PHE A 41 -6.25 -9.96 15.26
C PHE A 41 -6.23 -8.48 15.67
N GLY A 42 -5.32 -8.10 16.57
CA GLY A 42 -5.11 -6.69 16.92
C GLY A 42 -4.59 -5.89 15.72
N GLY A 43 -3.68 -6.50 14.95
CA GLY A 43 -3.23 -5.97 13.67
C GLY A 43 -4.38 -5.78 12.68
N PHE A 44 -5.22 -6.80 12.48
CA PHE A 44 -6.36 -6.77 11.57
C PHE A 44 -7.31 -5.63 11.87
N LYS A 45 -7.72 -5.48 13.13
CA LYS A 45 -8.56 -4.37 13.54
C LYS A 45 -7.88 -3.01 13.32
N THR A 46 -6.59 -2.92 13.62
CA THR A 46 -5.80 -1.70 13.38
C THR A 46 -5.79 -1.34 11.89
N GLY A 47 -5.51 -2.31 11.02
CA GLY A 47 -5.52 -2.15 9.56
C GLY A 47 -6.83 -1.59 9.02
N GLN A 48 -7.97 -2.13 9.47
CA GLN A 48 -9.28 -1.63 9.07
C GLN A 48 -9.46 -0.13 9.40
N PHE A 49 -9.08 0.30 10.60
CA PHE A 49 -9.18 1.71 10.97
C PHE A 49 -8.16 2.60 10.23
N MET A 50 -7.01 2.06 9.80
CA MET A 50 -6.10 2.81 8.94
C MET A 50 -6.68 3.00 7.54
N ALA A 51 -7.40 2.02 6.99
CA ALA A 51 -8.13 2.17 5.73
C ALA A 51 -9.26 3.20 5.85
N VAL A 52 -10.02 3.21 6.96
CA VAL A 52 -10.99 4.27 7.25
C VAL A 52 -10.33 5.65 7.27
N ALA A 53 -9.16 5.77 7.93
CA ALA A 53 -8.43 7.02 8.00
C ALA A 53 -7.99 7.51 6.61
N LEU A 54 -7.52 6.60 5.75
CA LEU A 54 -7.17 6.90 4.36
C LEU A 54 -8.37 7.37 3.54
N LEU A 55 -9.48 6.62 3.56
CA LEU A 55 -10.68 6.98 2.78
C LEU A 55 -11.28 8.30 3.23
N LYS A 56 -11.24 8.60 4.54
CA LYS A 56 -11.65 9.92 5.05
C LYS A 56 -10.75 11.05 4.56
N TYR A 57 -9.47 10.77 4.34
CA TYR A 57 -8.54 11.74 3.76
C TYR A 57 -8.81 11.93 2.27
N GLN A 58 -8.94 10.85 1.49
CA GLN A 58 -9.25 10.91 0.05
C GLN A 58 -10.59 11.59 -0.24
N ARG A 59 -11.56 11.54 0.68
CA ARG A 59 -12.81 12.31 0.53
C ARG A 59 -12.61 13.83 0.62
N GLN A 60 -11.50 14.30 1.20
CA GLN A 60 -11.23 15.73 1.44
C GLN A 60 -10.20 16.31 0.46
N ASP A 61 -9.52 15.47 -0.31
CA ASP A 61 -8.38 15.81 -1.13
C ASP A 61 -8.52 15.04 -2.45
N ASP A 62 -8.58 15.75 -3.57
CA ASP A 62 -8.83 15.15 -4.89
C ASP A 62 -7.63 14.35 -5.43
N ASP A 63 -6.52 14.33 -4.70
CA ASP A 63 -5.33 13.55 -5.05
C ASP A 63 -5.48 12.08 -4.60
N ALA A 64 -5.73 11.21 -5.59
CA ALA A 64 -5.82 9.76 -5.41
C ALA A 64 -4.44 9.08 -5.15
N GLY A 65 -3.33 9.78 -5.37
CA GLY A 65 -1.96 9.24 -5.42
C GLY A 65 -1.26 9.11 -4.07
N PHE A 66 -1.83 8.31 -3.15
CA PHE A 66 -1.14 8.00 -1.89
C PHE A 66 -1.13 6.52 -1.51
N LEU A 67 -1.87 5.67 -2.23
CA LEU A 67 -1.88 4.24 -1.97
C LEU A 67 -0.53 3.60 -2.30
N GLU A 68 0.12 4.04 -3.37
CA GLU A 68 1.45 3.57 -3.79
C GLU A 68 2.51 3.87 -2.72
N LYS A 69 2.46 5.06 -2.10
CA LYS A 69 3.33 5.44 -0.97
C LYS A 69 3.12 4.55 0.24
N VAL A 70 1.88 4.17 0.52
CA VAL A 70 1.52 3.23 1.59
C VAL A 70 2.07 1.84 1.28
N VAL A 71 1.87 1.34 0.07
CA VAL A 71 2.39 0.04 -0.40
C VAL A 71 3.90 -0.02 -0.26
N GLU A 72 4.63 1.00 -0.71
CA GLU A 72 6.09 1.05 -0.57
C GLU A 72 6.52 0.95 0.91
N SER A 73 5.88 1.70 1.81
CA SER A 73 6.19 1.65 3.24
C SER A 73 5.82 0.32 3.88
N PHE A 74 4.75 -0.33 3.41
CA PHE A 74 4.41 -1.69 3.83
C PHE A 74 5.51 -2.69 3.46
N MET A 75 6.02 -2.64 2.23
CA MET A 75 7.09 -3.54 1.77
C MET A 75 8.36 -3.38 2.62
N ARG A 76 8.78 -2.13 2.84
CA ARG A 76 9.92 -1.84 3.74
C ARG A 76 9.65 -2.34 5.16
N ARG A 77 8.41 -2.23 5.64
CA ARG A 77 8.05 -2.72 6.97
C ARG A 77 8.03 -4.25 7.02
N TYR A 78 7.59 -4.91 5.96
CA TYR A 78 7.62 -6.36 5.83
C TYR A 78 9.04 -6.90 5.97
N GLU A 79 10.01 -6.30 5.27
CA GLU A 79 11.43 -6.62 5.42
C GLU A 79 11.93 -6.45 6.86
N MET A 80 11.56 -5.34 7.51
CA MET A 80 11.93 -5.07 8.91
C MET A 80 11.39 -6.10 9.90
N GLU A 81 10.23 -6.69 9.64
CA GLU A 81 9.61 -7.72 10.49
C GLU A 81 10.05 -9.15 10.11
N GLY A 82 11.12 -9.28 9.31
CA GLY A 82 11.76 -10.55 8.92
C GLY A 82 11.39 -11.06 7.53
N GLY A 83 10.44 -10.41 6.85
CA GLY A 83 10.09 -10.65 5.47
C GLY A 83 9.90 -12.12 5.11
N SER A 84 10.45 -12.53 3.97
CA SER A 84 10.32 -13.90 3.46
C SER A 84 10.96 -14.94 4.38
N ALA A 85 12.01 -14.59 5.14
CA ALA A 85 12.62 -15.51 6.09
C ALA A 85 11.68 -15.92 7.25
N MET A 86 10.60 -15.16 7.49
CA MET A 86 9.54 -15.59 8.40
C MET A 86 8.57 -16.58 7.73
N LEU A 87 8.36 -16.49 6.43
CA LEU A 87 7.49 -17.43 5.69
C LEU A 87 8.07 -18.83 5.62
N ASP A 88 9.40 -18.96 5.63
CA ASP A 88 10.08 -20.27 5.66
C ASP A 88 9.94 -20.99 7.01
N LYS A 89 9.44 -20.29 8.04
CA LYS A 89 9.20 -20.85 9.38
C LYS A 89 7.74 -21.30 9.53
N PRO A 90 7.48 -22.32 10.38
CA PRO A 90 6.11 -22.69 10.71
C PRO A 90 5.38 -21.50 11.39
N PRO A 91 4.05 -21.34 11.19
CA PRO A 91 3.30 -20.21 11.75
C PRO A 91 3.41 -20.05 13.28
N SER A 92 3.67 -21.14 14.01
CA SER A 92 3.95 -21.13 15.45
C SER A 92 5.16 -20.27 15.81
N GLU A 93 6.18 -20.26 14.95
CA GLU A 93 7.46 -19.56 15.14
C GLU A 93 7.49 -18.14 14.58
N TRP A 94 6.43 -17.70 13.89
CA TRP A 94 6.34 -16.33 13.43
C TRP A 94 6.40 -15.34 14.61
N SER A 95 7.22 -14.30 14.46
CA SER A 95 7.35 -13.24 15.45
C SER A 95 6.01 -12.52 15.70
N GLU A 96 5.85 -11.93 16.88
CA GLU A 96 4.64 -11.12 17.17
C GLU A 96 4.49 -9.98 16.17
N GLY A 97 5.60 -9.31 15.83
CA GLY A 97 5.64 -8.21 14.85
C GLY A 97 5.20 -8.67 13.47
N PHE A 98 5.70 -9.80 12.98
CA PHE A 98 5.29 -10.36 11.69
C PHE A 98 3.79 -10.70 11.67
N LYS A 99 3.30 -11.37 12.72
CA LYS A 99 1.86 -11.68 12.87
C LYS A 99 1.01 -10.40 12.86
N ALA A 100 1.41 -9.38 13.62
CA ALA A 100 0.69 -8.12 13.71
C ALA A 100 0.71 -7.33 12.39
N LEU A 101 1.85 -7.26 11.70
CA LEU A 101 1.95 -6.61 10.39
C LEU A 101 1.08 -7.30 9.34
N ARG A 102 1.09 -8.64 9.30
CA ARG A 102 0.19 -9.41 8.42
C ARG A 102 -1.28 -9.11 8.70
N GLY A 103 -1.64 -9.04 9.98
CA GLY A 103 -2.97 -8.60 10.41
C GLY A 103 -3.29 -7.22 9.87
N GLN A 104 -2.42 -6.23 10.11
CA GLN A 104 -2.58 -4.85 9.65
C GLN A 104 -2.79 -4.75 8.15
N TYR A 105 -1.97 -5.43 7.36
CA TYR A 105 -2.08 -5.50 5.92
C TYR A 105 -3.43 -6.08 5.49
N TYR A 106 -3.77 -7.27 6.02
CA TYR A 106 -5.02 -7.95 5.66
C TYR A 106 -6.26 -7.15 6.06
N GLY A 107 -6.24 -6.54 7.25
CA GLY A 107 -7.31 -5.67 7.73
C GLY A 107 -7.50 -4.44 6.85
N PHE A 108 -6.41 -3.79 6.47
CA PHE A 108 -6.44 -2.60 5.61
C PHE A 108 -7.08 -2.90 4.25
N PHE A 109 -6.57 -3.91 3.53
CA PHE A 109 -7.10 -4.29 2.22
C PHE A 109 -8.49 -4.93 2.29
N SER A 110 -8.82 -5.66 3.36
CA SER A 110 -10.19 -6.17 3.53
C SER A 110 -11.23 -5.06 3.65
N TYR A 111 -10.86 -3.93 4.25
CA TYR A 111 -11.74 -2.79 4.38
C TYR A 111 -11.83 -2.02 3.06
N LEU A 112 -10.69 -1.79 2.37
CA LEU A 112 -10.69 -1.18 1.04
C LEU A 112 -11.48 -2.02 0.02
N GLY A 113 -11.36 -3.35 0.06
CA GLY A 113 -12.10 -4.25 -0.84
C GLY A 113 -13.61 -4.07 -0.78
N LYS A 114 -14.16 -3.68 0.38
CA LYS A 114 -15.60 -3.34 0.49
C LYS A 114 -15.95 -2.10 -0.33
N TRP A 115 -15.09 -1.09 -0.34
CA TRP A 115 -15.30 0.15 -1.09
C TRP A 115 -15.02 -0.03 -2.57
N LEU A 116 -14.01 -0.83 -2.91
CA LEU A 116 -13.75 -1.25 -4.29
C LEU A 116 -14.94 -2.02 -4.85
N HIS A 117 -15.59 -2.89 -4.06
CA HIS A 117 -16.79 -3.59 -4.50
C HIS A 117 -17.94 -2.63 -4.86
N TYR A 118 -18.22 -1.63 -4.02
CA TYR A 118 -19.20 -0.59 -4.36
C TYR A 118 -18.79 0.18 -5.62
N ALA A 119 -17.53 0.62 -5.71
CA ALA A 119 -17.03 1.30 -6.91
C ALA A 119 -17.08 0.42 -8.17
N SER A 120 -16.95 -0.90 -8.05
CA SER A 120 -16.98 -1.83 -9.19
C SER A 120 -18.39 -2.20 -9.66
N THR A 121 -19.41 -1.93 -8.86
CA THR A 121 -20.81 -2.26 -9.19
C THR A 121 -21.59 -1.03 -9.63
N ASP A 122 -21.27 0.14 -9.05
CA ASP A 122 -21.95 1.40 -9.34
C ASP A 122 -21.08 2.39 -10.15
N GLY A 123 -19.84 2.02 -10.46
CA GLY A 123 -18.89 2.86 -11.20
C GLY A 123 -19.04 2.73 -12.70
N ASP A 124 -19.03 3.88 -13.38
CA ASP A 124 -19.03 3.95 -14.84
C ASP A 124 -17.67 3.44 -15.38
N ASN A 125 -17.67 2.85 -16.58
CA ASN A 125 -16.47 2.56 -17.40
C ASN A 125 -15.75 1.20 -17.25
N LEU A 126 -16.14 0.28 -16.35
CA LEU A 126 -15.51 -1.06 -16.29
C LEU A 126 -15.91 -1.97 -17.48
N ASP A 127 -17.13 -1.83 -17.99
CA ASP A 127 -17.66 -2.65 -19.09
C ASP A 127 -17.06 -2.31 -20.46
N ASN A 128 -16.32 -1.19 -20.55
CA ASN A 128 -15.67 -0.76 -21.78
C ASN A 128 -14.33 -1.47 -22.04
N THR A 129 -13.82 -2.25 -21.08
CA THR A 129 -12.61 -3.05 -21.25
C THR A 129 -12.97 -4.52 -21.41
N SER A 130 -12.70 -5.11 -22.57
CA SER A 130 -12.98 -6.54 -22.76
C SER A 130 -11.97 -7.42 -22.02
N GLU A 131 -12.35 -8.67 -21.72
CA GLU A 131 -11.43 -9.66 -21.15
C GLU A 131 -10.14 -9.80 -21.97
N LYS A 132 -10.27 -9.73 -23.30
CA LYS A 132 -9.13 -9.77 -24.22
C LYS A 132 -8.23 -8.54 -24.09
N ASP A 133 -8.78 -7.36 -23.86
CA ASP A 133 -7.99 -6.14 -23.66
C ASP A 133 -7.20 -6.21 -22.36
N ILE A 134 -7.83 -6.75 -21.30
CA ILE A 134 -7.16 -7.02 -20.01
C ILE A 134 -5.99 -7.99 -20.21
N GLU A 135 -6.22 -9.13 -20.88
CA GLU A 135 -5.16 -10.12 -21.16
C GLU A 135 -4.04 -9.53 -22.01
N THR A 136 -4.39 -8.78 -23.05
CA THR A 136 -3.42 -8.18 -23.97
C THR A 136 -2.56 -7.16 -23.24
N GLY A 137 -3.17 -6.24 -22.49
CA GLY A 137 -2.45 -5.24 -21.71
C GLY A 137 -1.55 -5.87 -20.64
N ALA A 138 -2.04 -6.88 -19.92
CA ALA A 138 -1.24 -7.59 -18.92
C ALA A 138 -0.04 -8.32 -19.54
N ASN A 139 -0.24 -9.04 -20.65
CA ASN A 139 0.83 -9.74 -21.36
C ASN A 139 1.86 -8.77 -21.95
N ALA A 140 1.43 -7.61 -22.45
CA ALA A 140 2.34 -6.56 -22.91
C ALA A 140 3.23 -6.06 -21.76
N GLY A 141 2.66 -5.84 -20.57
CA GLY A 141 3.42 -5.49 -19.37
C GLY A 141 4.42 -6.57 -18.94
N LEU A 142 4.04 -7.85 -18.98
CA LEU A 142 4.94 -8.97 -18.67
C LEU A 142 6.08 -9.13 -19.69
N ALA A 143 5.82 -8.79 -20.95
CA ALA A 143 6.81 -8.82 -22.02
C ALA A 143 7.72 -7.57 -22.04
N TYR A 144 7.48 -6.60 -21.14
CA TYR A 144 8.21 -5.34 -21.12
C TYR A 144 9.70 -5.55 -20.83
N ASN A 145 10.57 -5.11 -21.75
CA ASN A 145 12.01 -5.28 -21.65
C ASN A 145 12.67 -4.05 -21.02
N GLU A 146 12.68 -4.02 -19.69
CA GLU A 146 13.27 -2.94 -18.90
C GLU A 146 14.74 -2.65 -19.30
N LYS A 147 15.53 -3.70 -19.55
CA LYS A 147 16.96 -3.53 -19.91
C LYS A 147 17.14 -2.80 -21.24
N ALA A 148 16.30 -3.11 -22.23
CA ALA A 148 16.36 -2.45 -23.53
C ALA A 148 15.97 -0.97 -23.41
N VAL A 149 14.94 -0.65 -22.61
CA VAL A 149 14.50 0.72 -22.36
C VAL A 149 15.57 1.51 -21.63
N MET A 150 16.15 0.97 -20.55
CA MET A 150 17.24 1.63 -19.82
C MET A 150 18.47 1.85 -20.71
N ALA A 151 18.81 0.90 -21.59
CA ALA A 151 19.88 1.10 -22.57
C ALA A 151 19.54 2.19 -23.62
N ALA A 152 18.29 2.29 -24.05
CA ALA A 152 17.82 3.35 -24.95
C ALA A 152 17.86 4.73 -24.27
N ILE A 153 17.45 4.82 -23.01
CA ILE A 153 17.53 6.06 -22.21
C ILE A 153 18.99 6.48 -22.03
N CYS A 154 19.87 5.58 -21.59
CA CYS A 154 21.29 5.88 -21.41
C CYS A 154 22.01 6.21 -22.73
N SER A 155 21.48 5.76 -23.87
CA SER A 155 22.02 6.07 -25.21
C SER A 155 21.35 7.25 -25.91
N GLY A 156 20.39 7.92 -25.26
CA GLY A 156 19.69 9.09 -25.81
C GLY A 156 18.73 8.78 -26.96
N LYS A 157 18.30 7.53 -27.11
CA LYS A 157 17.43 7.05 -28.20
C LYS A 157 15.99 6.77 -27.75
N PHE A 158 15.66 7.04 -26.49
CA PHE A 158 14.30 6.89 -26.01
C PHE A 158 13.46 8.07 -26.51
N GLN A 159 12.50 7.80 -27.37
CA GLN A 159 11.41 8.74 -27.68
C GLN A 159 10.17 8.21 -26.95
N GLU A 160 9.61 9.04 -26.08
CA GLU A 160 8.28 8.79 -25.49
C GLU A 160 7.30 8.81 -26.67
N GLU A 161 6.64 7.69 -26.96
CA GLU A 161 5.49 7.71 -27.86
C GLU A 161 4.35 8.35 -27.06
N ASP A 162 4.06 9.61 -27.36
CA ASP A 162 2.90 10.35 -26.86
C ASP A 162 1.63 9.63 -27.35
N GLU A 163 0.85 9.05 -26.42
CA GLU A 163 -0.56 8.66 -26.62
C GLU A 163 -1.50 9.84 -26.30
#